data_AF-A0A430B7R0-F1
#
_entry.id   AF-A0A430B7R0-F1
#
_cell.length_a   1.000
_cell.length_b   1.000
_cell.length_c   1.000
_cell.angle_alpha   90.00
_cell.angle_beta   90.00
_cell.angle_gamma   90.00
#
_symmetry.space_group_name_H-M   'P 1'
#
loop_
_entity.id
_entity.type
_entity.pdbx_description
1 polymer ?
#
loop_
_entity_poly.entity_id
_entity_poly.type
_entity_poly.pdbx_seq_one_letter_code
_entity_poly.pdbx_strand_id
1 'polypeptide(L)'
;MKEQKVSHYDGKVNESNTLITNTYRNDELTKISGQKLWKDEDNKYQTRPDLITVELYQNDSKVPLKTQQVKPNKAGEWQFEFEDLPKYDSELNEFKYTLKEVSVKNYTSKVEGTTITNTLTKETEPGKKPKPFLPNTGSLGKRPNRLPKTGEVNDQPFLTALMGLSLITFAGVGIFFRRKN
;
A
#
# COMPACT_ATOMS: atom_id res chain seq x y z
N MET A 1 2.35 -42.02 -34.08
CA MET A 1 1.32 -41.97 -33.02
C MET A 1 0.67 -40.59 -33.08
N LYS A 2 -0.61 -40.44 -32.74
CA LYS A 2 -1.25 -39.12 -32.64
C LYS A 2 -1.69 -38.92 -31.21
N GLU A 3 -1.16 -37.90 -30.56
CA GLU A 3 -1.56 -37.52 -29.21
C GLU A 3 -2.92 -36.81 -29.24
N GLN A 4 -3.78 -37.14 -28.28
CA GLN A 4 -5.01 -36.40 -28.03
C GLN A 4 -4.70 -35.14 -27.24
N LYS A 5 -5.29 -34.02 -27.63
CA LYS A 5 -5.15 -32.77 -26.88
C LYS A 5 -5.75 -32.93 -25.47
N VAL A 6 -4.96 -32.60 -24.45
CA VAL A 6 -5.38 -32.55 -23.03
C VAL A 6 -5.37 -31.09 -22.58
N SER A 7 -6.40 -30.65 -21.85
CA SER A 7 -6.46 -29.26 -21.33
C SER A 7 -5.32 -29.01 -20.35
N HIS A 8 -4.73 -27.81 -20.36
CA HIS A 8 -3.59 -27.42 -19.52
C HIS A 8 -2.30 -28.23 -19.76
N TYR A 9 -2.19 -28.97 -20.87
CA TYR A 9 -0.94 -29.64 -21.24
C TYR A 9 -0.55 -29.31 -22.68
N ASP A 10 0.74 -29.04 -22.87
CA ASP A 10 1.38 -28.99 -24.18
C ASP A 10 2.06 -30.33 -24.46
N GLY A 11 1.47 -31.06 -25.42
CA GLY A 11 1.98 -32.32 -25.91
C GLY A 11 3.05 -32.14 -27.00
N LYS A 12 4.15 -32.88 -26.91
CA LYS A 12 5.21 -32.92 -27.92
C LYS A 12 5.54 -34.37 -28.26
N VAL A 13 5.56 -34.68 -29.55
CA VAL A 13 6.01 -35.97 -30.06
C VAL A 13 7.43 -35.81 -30.61
N ASN A 14 8.32 -36.73 -30.26
CA ASN A 14 9.69 -36.71 -30.79
C ASN A 14 9.74 -37.10 -32.28
N GLU A 15 10.86 -36.81 -32.96
CA GLU A 15 11.01 -37.04 -34.40
C GLU A 15 10.82 -38.52 -34.80
N SER A 16 11.17 -39.46 -33.93
CA SER A 16 11.01 -40.90 -34.16
C SER A 16 9.61 -41.44 -33.86
N ASN A 17 8.67 -40.60 -33.41
CA ASN A 17 7.30 -40.98 -33.02
C ASN A 17 7.23 -42.09 -31.95
N THR A 18 8.25 -42.22 -31.10
CA THR A 18 8.33 -43.24 -30.03
C THR A 18 8.11 -42.67 -28.63
N LEU A 19 8.26 -41.35 -28.46
CA LEU A 19 8.10 -40.67 -27.19
C LEU A 19 7.08 -39.53 -27.32
N ILE A 20 6.18 -39.47 -26.36
CA ILE A 20 5.22 -38.38 -26.18
C ILE A 20 5.56 -37.72 -24.84
N THR A 21 5.75 -36.40 -24.85
CA THR A 21 6.02 -35.59 -23.66
C THR A 21 4.88 -34.62 -23.44
N ASN A 22 4.18 -34.75 -22.32
CA ASN A 22 3.19 -33.79 -21.87
C ASN A 22 3.81 -32.83 -20.86
N THR A 23 3.72 -31.54 -21.15
CA THR A 23 4.19 -30.45 -20.27
C THR A 23 2.99 -29.71 -19.72
N TYR A 24 2.81 -29.69 -18.39
CA TYR A 24 1.74 -28.90 -17.79
C TYR A 24 1.95 -27.41 -18.05
N ARG A 25 0.87 -26.73 -18.46
CA ARG A 25 0.81 -25.29 -18.66
C ARG A 25 0.27 -24.68 -17.38
N ASN A 26 1.14 -23.99 -16.66
CA ASN A 26 0.74 -23.21 -15.51
C ASN A 26 0.03 -21.91 -15.97
N ASP A 27 -1.17 -22.06 -16.53
CA ASP A 27 -2.03 -21.00 -17.06
C ASP A 27 -3.22 -20.67 -16.14
N GLU A 28 -3.27 -21.26 -14.93
CA GLU A 28 -4.30 -20.98 -13.94
C GLU A 28 -4.12 -19.59 -13.31
N LEU A 29 -5.17 -18.78 -13.41
CA LEU A 29 -5.24 -17.44 -12.82
C LEU A 29 -6.22 -17.43 -11.65
N THR A 30 -5.96 -16.54 -10.70
CA THR A 30 -6.81 -16.24 -9.55
C THR A 30 -7.04 -14.74 -9.46
N LYS A 31 -7.91 -14.36 -8.52
CA LYS A 31 -8.21 -12.96 -8.19
C LYS A 31 -8.32 -12.76 -6.69
N ILE A 32 -8.02 -11.54 -6.26
CA ILE A 32 -8.15 -11.10 -4.87
C ILE A 32 -9.07 -9.88 -4.83
N SER A 33 -10.25 -10.05 -4.24
CA SER A 33 -11.22 -8.98 -4.02
C SER A 33 -11.31 -8.67 -2.53
N GLY A 34 -11.42 -7.39 -2.19
CA GLY A 34 -11.42 -6.93 -0.82
C GLY A 34 -12.23 -5.65 -0.61
N GLN A 35 -12.39 -5.29 0.65
CA GLN A 35 -13.16 -4.13 1.06
C GLN A 35 -12.38 -3.30 2.07
N LYS A 36 -12.72 -2.01 2.13
CA LYS A 36 -12.15 -1.06 3.08
C LYS A 36 -13.22 -0.56 4.03
N LEU A 37 -12.93 -0.68 5.32
CA LEU A 37 -13.76 -0.21 6.42
C LEU A 37 -13.09 0.95 7.15
N TRP A 38 -13.91 1.86 7.65
CA TRP A 38 -13.50 3.04 8.40
C TRP A 38 -14.10 3.00 9.81
N LYS A 39 -13.25 3.12 10.82
CA LYS A 39 -13.59 3.26 12.24
C LYS A 39 -13.21 4.67 12.69
N ASP A 40 -14.02 5.65 12.28
CA ASP A 40 -13.75 7.08 12.44
C ASP A 40 -14.98 7.93 12.76
N GLU A 41 -15.96 7.34 13.46
CA GLU A 41 -17.22 7.99 13.84
C GLU A 41 -17.97 8.55 12.62
N ASP A 42 -18.10 7.75 11.56
CA ASP A 42 -18.74 8.14 10.30
C ASP A 42 -18.15 9.43 9.71
N ASN A 43 -16.81 9.52 9.71
CA ASN A 43 -16.07 10.69 9.25
C ASN A 43 -16.48 12.02 9.92
N LYS A 44 -16.92 12.00 11.19
CA LYS A 44 -17.32 13.18 11.96
C LYS A 44 -16.35 14.36 11.89
N TYR A 45 -15.05 14.08 11.80
CA TYR A 45 -14.00 15.09 11.76
C TYR A 45 -13.54 15.47 10.35
N GLN A 46 -14.18 14.94 9.29
CA GLN A 46 -13.84 15.22 7.89
C GLN A 46 -12.35 14.99 7.57
N THR A 47 -11.77 13.93 8.16
CA THR A 47 -10.34 13.57 8.00
C THR A 47 -10.13 12.43 7.02
N ARG A 48 -11.21 11.74 6.63
CA ARG A 48 -11.15 10.64 5.65
C ARG A 48 -10.71 11.18 4.29
N PRO A 49 -9.69 10.59 3.65
CA PRO A 49 -9.28 10.99 2.32
C PRO A 49 -10.30 10.54 1.26
N ASP A 50 -10.29 11.19 0.10
CA ASP A 50 -11.12 10.80 -1.05
C ASP A 50 -10.57 9.56 -1.79
N LEU A 51 -9.32 9.20 -1.51
CA LEU A 51 -8.56 8.16 -2.20
C LEU A 51 -7.59 7.47 -1.23
N ILE A 52 -7.48 6.16 -1.32
CA ILE A 52 -6.40 5.37 -0.71
C ILE A 52 -5.62 4.61 -1.78
N THR A 53 -4.44 4.13 -1.43
CA THR A 53 -3.65 3.25 -2.29
C THR A 53 -3.47 1.90 -1.61
N VAL A 54 -3.94 0.85 -2.27
CA VAL A 54 -3.82 -0.55 -1.84
C VAL A 54 -2.78 -1.25 -2.70
N GLU A 55 -1.88 -1.98 -2.06
CA GLU A 55 -0.77 -2.69 -2.67
C GLU A 55 -0.92 -4.19 -2.44
N LEU A 56 -0.75 -4.96 -3.51
CA LEU A 56 -0.74 -6.42 -3.49
C LEU A 56 0.71 -6.91 -3.58
N TYR A 57 1.08 -7.81 -2.69
CA TYR A 57 2.40 -8.43 -2.64
C TYR A 57 2.29 -9.94 -2.85
N GLN A 58 3.27 -10.52 -3.52
CA GLN A 58 3.39 -11.94 -3.82
C GLN A 58 4.59 -12.53 -3.06
N ASN A 59 4.41 -13.69 -2.41
CA ASN A 59 5.45 -14.44 -1.69
C ASN A 59 6.35 -13.56 -0.78
N ASP A 60 5.72 -12.68 0.01
CA ASP A 60 6.40 -11.79 0.95
C ASP A 60 7.45 -10.84 0.31
N SER A 61 7.32 -10.57 -1.00
CA SER A 61 8.13 -9.58 -1.72
C SER A 61 8.16 -8.22 -1.01
N LYS A 62 9.29 -7.50 -1.16
CA LYS A 62 9.42 -6.10 -0.68
C LYS A 62 8.84 -5.08 -1.67
N VAL A 63 8.60 -5.50 -2.91
CA VAL A 63 8.07 -4.65 -3.98
C VAL A 63 6.64 -5.11 -4.26
N PRO A 64 5.67 -4.18 -4.37
CA PRO A 64 4.30 -4.54 -4.73
C PRO A 64 4.25 -5.12 -6.14
N LEU A 65 3.49 -6.21 -6.30
CA LEU A 65 3.19 -6.82 -7.60
C LEU A 65 2.22 -5.94 -8.39
N LYS A 66 1.16 -5.46 -7.72
CA LYS A 66 0.16 -4.54 -8.28
C LYS A 66 -0.20 -3.49 -7.24
N THR A 67 -0.61 -2.32 -7.72
CA THR A 67 -1.08 -1.20 -6.89
C THR A 67 -2.40 -0.70 -7.47
N GLN A 68 -3.38 -0.43 -6.62
CA GLN A 68 -4.68 0.09 -7.01
C GLN A 68 -5.04 1.32 -6.18
N GLN A 69 -5.49 2.36 -6.87
CA GLN A 69 -6.11 3.54 -6.27
C GLN A 69 -7.59 3.23 -6.03
N VAL A 70 -8.04 3.34 -4.79
CA VAL A 70 -9.40 2.96 -4.37
C VAL A 70 -10.15 4.20 -3.89
N LYS A 71 -11.38 4.38 -4.38
CA LYS A 71 -12.31 5.46 -4.02
C LYS A 71 -13.65 4.85 -3.59
N PRO A 72 -14.49 5.57 -2.84
CA PRO A 72 -15.83 5.10 -2.55
C PRO A 72 -16.66 5.03 -3.83
N ASN A 73 -17.53 4.04 -3.92
CA ASN A 73 -18.58 4.01 -4.94
C ASN A 73 -19.69 5.02 -4.60
N LYS A 74 -20.75 5.06 -5.42
CA LYS A 74 -21.90 5.96 -5.20
C LYS A 74 -22.65 5.73 -3.87
N ALA A 75 -22.53 4.54 -3.29
CA ALA A 75 -23.09 4.17 -2.00
C ALA A 75 -22.14 4.45 -0.82
N GLY A 76 -20.94 4.98 -1.07
CA GLY A 76 -19.93 5.23 -0.04
C GLY A 76 -19.09 4.01 0.34
N GLU A 77 -19.28 2.87 -0.33
CA GLU A 77 -18.54 1.65 -0.06
C GLU A 77 -17.20 1.65 -0.78
N TRP A 78 -16.17 1.15 -0.12
CA TRP A 78 -14.83 1.07 -0.68
C TRP A 78 -14.49 -0.38 -0.97
N GLN A 79 -14.32 -0.72 -2.25
CA GLN A 79 -14.03 -2.07 -2.72
C GLN A 79 -12.87 -2.02 -3.71
N PHE A 80 -12.10 -3.10 -3.78
CA PHE A 80 -10.95 -3.23 -4.66
C PHE A 80 -10.81 -4.66 -5.15
N GLU A 81 -10.21 -4.83 -6.33
CA GLU A 81 -10.03 -6.13 -6.96
C GLU A 81 -8.75 -6.17 -7.78
N PHE A 82 -7.99 -7.25 -7.59
CA PHE A 82 -6.82 -7.60 -8.38
C PHE A 82 -7.11 -8.88 -9.15
N GLU A 83 -7.25 -8.76 -10.46
CA GLU A 83 -7.48 -9.87 -11.38
C GLU A 83 -6.18 -10.37 -12.02
N ASP A 84 -6.25 -11.43 -12.80
CA ASP A 84 -5.14 -12.00 -13.58
C ASP A 84 -3.87 -12.22 -12.75
N LEU A 85 -4.03 -12.87 -11.60
CA LEU A 85 -2.93 -13.23 -10.71
C LEU A 85 -2.53 -14.68 -10.96
N PRO A 86 -1.26 -15.00 -11.23
CA PRO A 86 -0.82 -16.38 -11.35
C PRO A 86 -1.16 -17.17 -10.08
N LYS A 87 -1.73 -18.37 -10.21
CA LYS A 87 -2.08 -19.18 -9.04
C LYS A 87 -0.88 -19.97 -8.51
N TYR A 88 -0.04 -20.49 -9.41
CA TYR A 88 1.11 -21.31 -9.06
C TYR A 88 2.43 -20.75 -9.62
N ASP A 89 3.55 -21.13 -9.03
CA ASP A 89 4.90 -20.86 -9.55
C ASP A 89 5.36 -21.92 -10.59
N SER A 90 6.60 -21.84 -11.05
CA SER A 90 7.17 -22.80 -12.02
C SER A 90 7.28 -24.23 -11.49
N GLU A 91 7.25 -24.43 -10.18
CA GLU A 91 7.33 -25.71 -9.50
C GLU A 91 5.95 -26.22 -9.04
N LEU A 92 4.87 -25.52 -9.42
CA LEU A 92 3.48 -25.80 -9.04
C LEU A 92 3.15 -25.59 -7.57
N ASN A 93 3.92 -24.74 -6.87
CA ASN A 93 3.54 -24.28 -5.53
C ASN A 93 2.58 -23.08 -5.63
N GLU A 94 1.57 -23.02 -4.77
CA GLU A 94 0.63 -21.89 -4.75
C GLU A 94 1.31 -20.58 -4.31
N PHE A 95 1.03 -19.51 -5.05
CA PHE A 95 1.46 -18.18 -4.66
C PHE A 95 0.68 -17.67 -3.46
N LYS A 96 1.41 -17.13 -2.47
CA LYS A 96 0.81 -16.42 -1.33
C LYS A 96 0.69 -14.94 -1.66
N TYR A 97 -0.54 -14.44 -1.56
CA TYR A 97 -0.85 -13.02 -1.75
C TYR A 97 -1.11 -12.33 -0.42
N THR A 98 -0.55 -11.13 -0.25
CA THR A 98 -0.77 -10.28 0.93
C THR A 98 -1.09 -8.86 0.51
N LEU A 99 -1.90 -8.18 1.32
CA LEU A 99 -2.33 -6.80 1.07
C LEU A 99 -1.64 -5.86 2.05
N LYS A 100 -1.28 -4.67 1.57
CA LYS A 100 -0.92 -3.53 2.40
C LYS A 100 -1.61 -2.28 1.91
N GLU A 101 -1.81 -1.35 2.82
CA GLU A 101 -2.27 0.00 2.47
C GLU A 101 -1.12 0.97 2.67
N VAL A 102 -0.95 1.89 1.73
CA VAL A 102 -0.04 3.04 1.91
C VAL A 102 -0.56 3.88 3.08
N SER A 103 0.35 4.27 4.00
CA SER A 103 -0.01 4.98 5.22
C SER A 103 -0.94 6.17 4.96
N VAL A 104 -2.07 6.18 5.67
CA VAL A 104 -3.04 7.28 5.63
C VAL A 104 -2.85 8.14 6.87
N LYS A 105 -2.63 9.44 6.67
CA LYS A 105 -2.41 10.42 7.74
C LYS A 105 -3.56 10.38 8.75
N ASN A 106 -3.24 10.34 10.05
CA ASN A 106 -4.19 10.28 11.18
C ASN A 106 -4.94 8.95 11.36
N TYR A 107 -4.53 7.89 10.66
CA TYR A 107 -5.17 6.59 10.77
C TYR A 107 -4.15 5.48 11.04
N THR A 108 -4.59 4.49 11.82
CA THR A 108 -3.90 3.20 11.95
C THR A 108 -4.62 2.17 11.08
N SER A 109 -3.86 1.50 10.21
CA SER A 109 -4.38 0.48 9.29
C SER A 109 -4.17 -0.93 9.84
N LYS A 110 -5.16 -1.81 9.65
CA LYS A 110 -5.12 -3.24 9.96
C LYS A 110 -5.69 -4.04 8.80
N VAL A 111 -5.02 -5.13 8.43
CA VAL A 111 -5.47 -6.05 7.38
C VAL A 111 -5.87 -7.38 8.02
N GLU A 112 -7.09 -7.85 7.76
CA GLU A 112 -7.63 -9.13 8.23
C GLU A 112 -8.25 -9.86 7.03
N GLY A 113 -7.56 -10.90 6.54
CA GLY A 113 -7.90 -11.53 5.26
C GLY A 113 -7.78 -10.52 4.12
N THR A 114 -8.90 -10.25 3.44
CA THR A 114 -8.99 -9.23 2.38
C THR A 114 -9.66 -7.93 2.82
N THR A 115 -9.99 -7.80 4.11
CA THR A 115 -10.58 -6.58 4.66
C THR A 115 -9.49 -5.69 5.25
N ILE A 116 -9.45 -4.44 4.80
CA ILE A 116 -8.57 -3.41 5.36
C ILE A 116 -9.43 -2.50 6.25
N THR A 117 -9.01 -2.27 7.50
CA THR A 117 -9.71 -1.37 8.43
C THR A 117 -8.80 -0.21 8.82
N ASN A 118 -9.23 1.02 8.58
CA ASN A 118 -8.59 2.22 9.14
C ASN A 118 -9.32 2.67 10.39
N THR A 119 -8.57 2.88 11.47
CA THR A 119 -9.07 3.44 12.72
C THR A 119 -8.46 4.81 12.94
N LEU A 120 -9.30 5.82 13.19
CA LEU A 120 -8.84 7.18 13.46
C LEU A 120 -7.96 7.19 14.73
N THR A 121 -6.81 7.85 14.66
CA THR A 121 -5.91 7.97 15.81
C THR A 121 -6.49 8.90 16.88
N LYS A 122 -6.38 8.53 18.16
CA LYS A 122 -6.95 9.29 19.30
C LYS A 122 -6.36 10.69 19.50
N GLU A 123 -5.22 11.00 18.90
CA GLU A 123 -4.57 12.32 19.00
C GLU A 123 -5.23 13.38 18.12
N THR A 124 -6.06 12.98 17.15
CA THR A 124 -6.75 13.87 16.22
C THR A 124 -8.20 14.19 16.59
N GLU A 125 -8.66 13.80 17.78
CA GLU A 125 -9.94 14.29 18.31
C GLU A 125 -9.81 15.78 18.69
N PRO A 126 -10.60 16.70 18.08
CA PRO A 126 -10.61 18.10 18.48
C PRO A 126 -11.02 18.23 19.95
N GLY A 127 -10.10 18.68 20.80
CA GLY A 127 -10.31 18.87 22.24
C GLY A 127 -9.34 18.09 23.13
N LYS A 128 -8.59 17.11 22.62
CA LYS A 128 -7.48 16.52 23.38
C LYS A 128 -6.25 17.42 23.27
N LYS A 129 -5.88 18.06 24.38
CA LYS A 129 -4.57 18.73 24.50
C LYS A 129 -3.48 17.70 24.13
N PRO A 130 -2.44 18.09 23.36
CA PRO A 130 -1.27 17.24 23.19
C PRO A 130 -0.80 16.81 24.58
N LYS A 131 -0.62 15.51 24.81
CA LYS A 131 0.09 15.08 26.02
C LYS A 131 1.45 15.79 25.99
N PRO A 132 1.84 16.49 27.07
CA PRO A 132 3.19 17.02 27.14
C PRO A 132 4.17 15.89 26.86
N PHE A 133 5.15 16.11 25.99
CA PHE A 133 6.33 15.26 25.93
C PHE A 133 6.89 15.23 27.36
N LEU A 134 6.71 14.11 28.07
CA LEU A 134 7.45 13.85 29.29
C LEU A 134 8.86 13.51 28.83
N PRO A 135 9.87 14.37 29.06
CA PRO A 135 11.24 13.95 28.85
C PRO A 135 11.46 12.73 29.75
N ASN A 136 11.99 11.65 29.17
CA ASN A 136 12.41 10.48 29.93
C ASN A 136 13.63 10.87 30.78
N THR A 137 13.39 11.49 31.93
CA THR A 137 14.42 11.74 32.94
C THR A 137 14.56 10.50 33.80
N GLY A 138 15.62 9.74 33.51
CA GLY A 138 16.08 8.66 34.35
C GLY A 138 16.22 9.10 35.82
N SER A 139 15.88 8.17 36.70
CA SER A 139 16.05 8.23 38.15
C SER A 139 17.39 8.83 38.58
N LEU A 140 17.36 9.99 39.25
CA LEU A 140 18.41 10.43 40.17
C LEU A 140 17.79 11.17 41.37
N GLY A 141 17.95 10.59 42.57
CA GLY A 141 18.29 11.27 43.84
C GLY A 141 17.32 12.28 44.48
N LYS A 142 17.07 12.12 45.79
CA LYS A 142 16.32 13.05 46.67
C LYS A 142 16.98 14.44 46.83
N ARG A 143 16.18 15.52 46.62
CA ARG A 143 16.00 16.85 47.33
C ARG A 143 17.24 17.70 47.77
N PRO A 144 17.15 19.05 47.96
CA PRO A 144 15.95 19.86 48.31
C PRO A 144 15.78 21.27 47.65
N ASN A 145 14.64 21.88 47.99
CA ASN A 145 14.11 23.23 47.70
C ASN A 145 15.12 24.40 47.55
N ARG A 146 14.97 25.16 46.45
CA ARG A 146 15.08 26.64 46.42
C ARG A 146 14.05 27.21 45.44
N LEU A 147 13.29 28.22 45.87
CA LEU A 147 12.55 29.17 45.02
C LEU A 147 13.26 30.54 45.13
N PRO A 148 12.93 31.54 44.30
CA PRO A 148 12.92 31.61 42.83
C PRO A 148 13.86 32.76 42.36
N LYS A 149 14.05 32.98 41.05
CA LYS A 149 14.17 34.36 40.50
C LYS A 149 14.01 34.42 38.98
N THR A 150 13.41 35.55 38.62
CA THR A 150 12.80 36.06 37.38
C THR A 150 13.76 36.49 36.28
N GLY A 151 13.23 36.51 35.05
CA GLY A 151 13.77 37.16 33.83
C GLY A 151 13.72 36.17 32.65
N GLU A 152 13.28 36.47 31.44
CA GLU A 152 12.80 37.70 30.81
C GLU A 152 12.29 37.31 29.40
N VAL A 153 11.18 37.94 29.01
CA VAL A 153 10.62 38.18 27.65
C VAL A 153 10.29 37.02 26.69
N ASN A 154 8.98 36.98 26.44
CA ASN A 154 8.24 36.32 25.39
C ASN A 154 8.35 37.13 24.09
N ASP A 155 8.74 36.50 22.98
CA ASP A 155 8.35 36.94 21.63
C ASP A 155 8.22 35.73 20.70
N GLN A 156 6.97 35.34 20.46
CA GLN A 156 6.55 34.72 19.21
C GLN A 156 5.31 35.50 18.77
N PRO A 157 5.23 35.86 17.48
CA PRO A 157 4.14 35.26 16.72
C PRO A 157 4.45 34.90 15.24
N PHE A 158 3.90 33.76 14.83
CA PHE A 158 3.31 33.46 13.50
C PHE A 158 4.16 33.51 12.19
N LEU A 159 4.24 32.32 11.57
CA LEU A 159 4.04 32.02 10.13
C LEU A 159 4.73 32.89 9.04
N THR A 160 5.72 32.29 8.36
CA THR A 160 5.93 32.35 6.89
C THR A 160 6.56 31.00 6.49
N ALA A 161 6.07 30.15 5.58
CA ALA A 161 5.58 30.27 4.19
C ALA A 161 6.66 30.75 3.20
N LEU A 162 7.29 29.79 2.50
CA LEU A 162 7.89 29.96 1.17
C LEU A 162 7.88 28.59 0.47
N MET A 163 6.90 28.31 -0.39
CA MET A 163 6.92 28.56 -1.83
C MET A 163 8.01 27.81 -2.60
N GLY A 164 7.57 26.88 -3.45
CA GLY A 164 8.35 26.23 -4.49
C GLY A 164 7.44 25.74 -5.61
N LEU A 165 6.76 26.69 -6.25
CA LEU A 165 6.08 26.51 -7.53
C LEU A 165 7.17 26.26 -8.60
N SER A 166 7.12 25.16 -9.34
CA SER A 166 7.84 25.05 -10.62
C SER A 166 6.96 24.38 -11.66
N LEU A 167 6.27 25.23 -12.41
CA LEU A 167 5.79 24.97 -13.75
C LEU A 167 7.00 25.02 -14.70
N ILE A 168 7.30 23.93 -15.39
CA ILE A 168 8.04 23.99 -16.66
C ILE A 168 7.28 23.16 -17.68
N THR A 169 6.48 23.85 -18.49
CA THR A 169 6.21 23.44 -19.87
C THR A 169 7.34 23.99 -20.74
N PHE A 170 7.95 23.16 -21.60
CA PHE A 170 8.34 23.61 -22.94
C PHE A 170 8.39 22.45 -23.93
N ALA A 171 8.04 22.83 -25.16
CA ALA A 171 7.82 22.06 -26.36
C ALA A 171 9.00 21.18 -26.82
N GLY A 172 8.66 20.22 -27.68
CA GLY A 172 9.54 19.15 -28.13
C GLY A 172 10.71 19.54 -29.04
N VAL A 173 11.63 18.59 -29.14
CA VAL A 173 12.53 18.39 -30.28
C VAL A 173 12.66 16.88 -30.44
N GLY A 174 12.26 16.37 -31.60
CA GLY A 174 12.48 14.98 -31.98
C GLY A 174 13.94 14.75 -32.32
N ILE A 175 14.51 13.64 -31.84
CA ILE A 175 15.73 13.06 -32.42
C ILE A 175 15.52 11.55 -32.61
N PHE A 176 15.61 11.23 -33.89
CA PHE A 176 15.55 9.96 -34.58
C PHE A 176 16.89 9.22 -34.46
N PHE A 177 16.92 7.94 -34.08
CA PHE A 177 18.01 7.03 -34.49
C PHE A 177 17.52 5.57 -34.67
N ARG A 178 17.17 5.31 -35.94
CA ARG A 178 17.65 4.22 -36.81
C ARG A 178 18.11 2.89 -36.17
N ARG A 179 17.31 1.86 -36.47
CA ARG A 179 17.65 0.43 -36.48
C ARG A 179 18.65 0.11 -37.61
N LYS A 180 19.64 -0.75 -37.36
CA LYS A 180 20.28 -1.55 -38.41
C LYS A 180 20.81 -2.89 -37.86
N ASN A 181 20.44 -3.93 -38.61
CA ASN A 181 20.87 -5.33 -38.63
C ASN A 181 20.62 -6.17 -37.37
#